data_AF-A0A9D6I859-F1
#
_entry.id   AF-A0A9D6I859-F1
#
_cell.length_a   1.000
_cell.length_b   1.000
_cell.length_c   1.000
_cell.angle_alpha   90.00
_cell.angle_beta   90.00
_cell.angle_gamma   90.00
#
_symmetry.space_group_name_H-M   'P 1'
#
loop_
_entity.id
_entity.type
_entity.pdbx_description
1 polymer ?
#
loop_
_entity_poly.entity_id
_entity_poly.type
_entity_poly.pdbx_seq_one_letter_code
_entity_poly.pdbx_strand_id
1 'polypeptide(L)'
;AIVPWNFPFLLSSWKIAPALAAGNTVVLKPASLTPLTALKFAELCQEAGLPEGVFNVVTGPGGKAGMALVRDPRVDKVAFTGSTEVGKKIMREAAGTLKRLSLELGGKSPNIVFADADMEAAVKGTMTGIFYNKGEVCAAGSRLFLEEKVHAEFMSKLTERVKGLKVGDPMDKATRMGPVVSKQQMETVLSYIESGKKEGARLVAGGGRANIGTGKGFFIEPTIFDGVSNKMKIAREEIFGPVLSVISFKSIEEGIAEGNATTYGLAAAVWTRDVAKALRAARAIRAGTVWVNAYNLFDAALPFGGFKESGFGREMGSAGLDLYTEVKSVWVDLT
;
A
#
# COMPACT_ATOMS: atom_id res chain seq x y z
N ALA A 1 4.69 -8.66 16.01
CA ALA A 1 4.06 -7.93 14.89
C ALA A 1 4.54 -6.48 14.85
N ILE A 2 4.88 -5.94 13.67
CA ILE A 2 5.34 -4.56 13.50
C ILE A 2 4.53 -3.92 12.35
N VAL A 3 3.88 -2.78 12.59
CA VAL A 3 2.92 -2.16 11.64
C VAL A 3 3.28 -0.71 11.31
N PRO A 4 2.88 -0.21 10.12
CA PRO A 4 3.17 1.14 9.67
C PRO A 4 2.13 2.14 10.19
N TRP A 5 2.26 3.39 9.75
CA TRP A 5 1.47 4.50 10.27
C TRP A 5 0.25 4.88 9.43
N ASN A 6 0.12 4.37 8.21
CA ASN A 6 -0.85 4.88 7.24
C ASN A 6 -2.29 4.38 7.47
N PHE A 7 -2.44 3.15 7.96
CA PHE A 7 -3.71 2.62 8.47
C PHE A 7 -3.48 1.90 9.81
N PRO A 8 -3.24 2.64 10.91
CA PRO A 8 -2.65 2.09 12.13
C PRO A 8 -3.46 0.93 12.74
N PHE A 9 -4.77 1.13 12.89
CA PHE A 9 -5.63 0.11 13.50
C PHE A 9 -5.94 -1.04 12.54
N LEU A 10 -6.26 -0.71 11.28
CA LEU A 10 -6.53 -1.72 10.24
C LEU A 10 -5.37 -2.70 10.10
N LEU A 11 -4.15 -2.22 9.92
CA LEU A 11 -2.98 -3.09 9.72
C LEU A 11 -2.52 -3.77 11.01
N SER A 12 -2.90 -3.25 12.18
CA SER A 12 -2.78 -3.98 13.44
C SER A 12 -3.73 -5.18 13.45
N SER A 13 -5.00 -4.98 13.06
CA SER A 13 -6.01 -6.04 13.05
C SER A 13 -5.65 -7.20 12.10
N TRP A 14 -5.04 -6.90 10.94
CA TRP A 14 -4.58 -7.91 9.98
C TRP A 14 -3.54 -8.88 10.55
N LYS A 15 -2.82 -8.47 11.60
CA LYS A 15 -1.82 -9.29 12.28
C LYS A 15 -2.35 -9.92 13.55
N ILE A 16 -3.10 -9.16 14.34
CA ILE A 16 -3.58 -9.60 15.66
C ILE A 16 -4.66 -10.67 15.50
N ALA A 17 -5.65 -10.43 14.64
CA ALA A 17 -6.82 -11.32 14.53
C ALA A 17 -6.44 -12.76 14.16
N PRO A 18 -5.69 -13.03 13.06
CA PRO A 18 -5.31 -14.40 12.73
C PRO A 18 -4.32 -15.01 13.74
N ALA A 19 -3.44 -14.21 14.36
CA ALA A 19 -2.53 -14.71 15.37
C ALA A 19 -3.27 -15.23 16.62
N LEU A 20 -4.20 -14.44 17.15
CA LEU A 20 -5.03 -14.84 18.29
C LEU A 20 -5.95 -16.01 17.94
N ALA A 21 -6.54 -16.01 16.73
CA ALA A 21 -7.39 -17.12 16.26
C ALA A 21 -6.61 -18.45 16.16
N ALA A 22 -5.33 -18.40 15.80
CA ALA A 22 -4.44 -19.56 15.81
C ALA A 22 -3.88 -19.92 17.21
N GLY A 23 -4.30 -19.22 18.27
CA GLY A 23 -3.88 -19.47 19.65
C GLY A 23 -2.51 -18.91 20.02
N ASN A 24 -1.97 -17.95 19.25
CA ASN A 24 -0.67 -17.35 19.53
C ASN A 24 -0.78 -16.20 20.54
N THR A 25 0.29 -15.94 21.28
CA THR A 25 0.50 -14.67 21.98
C THR A 25 1.14 -13.65 21.06
N VAL A 26 0.84 -12.36 21.22
CA VAL A 26 1.28 -11.30 20.31
C VAL A 26 1.95 -10.16 21.06
N VAL A 27 3.15 -9.78 20.60
CA VAL A 27 3.76 -8.48 20.90
C VAL A 27 3.64 -7.58 19.67
N LEU A 28 2.85 -6.52 19.78
CA LEU A 28 2.64 -5.53 18.73
C LEU A 28 3.51 -4.29 18.97
N LYS A 29 4.22 -3.87 17.92
CA LYS A 29 4.91 -2.59 17.86
C LYS A 29 4.25 -1.70 16.79
N PRO A 30 3.44 -0.70 17.18
CA PRO A 30 2.89 0.26 16.24
C PRO A 30 3.97 1.23 15.72
N ALA A 31 3.67 1.94 14.63
CA ALA A 31 4.52 3.02 14.16
C ALA A 31 4.60 4.14 15.21
N SER A 32 5.77 4.76 15.34
CA SER A 32 6.02 5.77 16.36
C SER A 32 5.16 7.04 16.18
N LEU A 33 4.72 7.31 14.95
CA LEU A 33 3.88 8.46 14.60
C LEU A 33 2.41 8.25 15.00
N THR A 34 1.94 7.00 15.13
CA THR A 34 0.52 6.68 15.28
C THR A 34 0.23 5.55 16.29
N PRO A 35 0.74 5.61 17.54
CA PRO A 35 0.58 4.52 18.50
C PRO A 35 -0.80 4.43 19.16
N LEU A 36 -1.60 5.50 19.10
CA LEU A 36 -2.74 5.71 20.00
C LEU A 36 -3.84 4.64 19.87
N THR A 37 -4.22 4.25 18.65
CA THR A 37 -5.28 3.26 18.45
C THR A 37 -4.85 1.85 18.86
N ALA A 38 -3.56 1.51 18.76
CA ALA A 38 -3.04 0.25 19.26
C ALA A 38 -3.08 0.19 20.79
N LEU A 39 -2.74 1.29 21.47
CA LEU A 39 -2.86 1.39 22.93
C LEU A 39 -4.32 1.28 23.38
N LYS A 40 -5.24 2.00 22.71
CA LYS A 40 -6.67 1.91 23.04
C LYS A 40 -7.21 0.49 22.83
N PHE A 41 -6.77 -0.20 21.78
CA PHE A 41 -7.17 -1.58 21.57
C PHE A 41 -6.65 -2.55 22.64
N ALA A 42 -5.48 -2.29 23.23
CA ALA A 42 -4.96 -3.08 24.35
C ALA A 42 -5.87 -2.97 25.59
N GLU A 43 -6.35 -1.76 25.90
CA GLU A 43 -7.34 -1.54 26.97
C GLU A 43 -8.62 -2.35 26.69
N LEU A 44 -9.14 -2.28 25.45
CA LEU A 44 -10.34 -3.04 25.06
C LEU A 44 -10.13 -4.56 25.15
N CYS A 45 -8.93 -5.06 24.87
CA CYS A 45 -8.61 -6.49 25.06
C CYS A 45 -8.65 -6.89 26.54
N GLN A 46 -8.18 -6.02 27.44
CA GLN A 46 -8.27 -6.25 28.88
C GLN A 46 -9.73 -6.25 29.35
N GLU A 47 -10.52 -5.27 28.90
CA GLU A 47 -11.97 -5.19 29.18
C GLU A 47 -12.73 -6.43 28.67
N ALA A 48 -12.32 -6.97 27.51
CA ALA A 48 -12.90 -8.19 26.93
C ALA A 48 -12.47 -9.49 27.65
N GLY A 49 -11.60 -9.41 28.66
CA GLY A 49 -11.15 -10.58 29.44
C GLY A 49 -10.06 -11.41 28.75
N LEU A 50 -9.29 -10.83 27.83
CA LEU A 50 -8.14 -11.52 27.24
C LEU A 50 -7.09 -11.80 28.34
N PRO A 51 -6.57 -13.04 28.48
CA PRO A 51 -5.64 -13.37 29.56
C PRO A 51 -4.37 -12.50 29.56
N GLU A 52 -3.80 -12.28 30.75
CA GLU A 52 -2.58 -11.49 30.90
C GLU A 52 -1.44 -12.06 30.04
N GLY A 53 -0.69 -11.15 29.39
CA GLY A 53 0.43 -11.52 28.53
C GLY A 53 0.06 -12.04 27.14
N VAL A 54 -1.21 -12.31 26.83
CA VAL A 54 -1.62 -12.78 25.48
C VAL A 54 -1.46 -11.69 24.43
N PHE A 55 -1.80 -10.44 24.75
CA PHE A 55 -1.59 -9.29 23.87
C PHE A 55 -0.80 -8.20 24.59
N ASN A 56 0.31 -7.80 23.99
CA ASN A 56 1.22 -6.79 24.53
C ASN A 56 1.49 -5.72 23.46
N VAL A 57 1.48 -4.45 23.86
CA VAL A 57 1.82 -3.33 22.97
C VAL A 57 3.08 -2.65 23.48
N VAL A 58 4.10 -2.57 22.61
CA VAL A 58 5.37 -1.89 22.91
C VAL A 58 5.55 -0.73 21.94
N THR A 59 5.57 0.49 22.46
CA THR A 59 5.80 1.70 21.65
C THR A 59 7.29 2.05 21.61
N GLY A 60 7.70 2.83 20.60
CA GLY A 60 9.07 3.33 20.49
C GLY A 60 9.63 3.31 19.06
N PRO A 61 10.89 3.71 18.87
CA PRO A 61 11.52 3.78 17.55
C PRO A 61 11.68 2.39 16.90
N GLY A 62 11.46 2.29 15.58
CA GLY A 62 11.60 1.03 14.84
C GLY A 62 13.01 0.44 14.92
N GLY A 63 14.04 1.27 14.81
CA GLY A 63 15.45 0.84 14.89
C GLY A 63 15.88 0.30 16.27
N LYS A 64 15.11 0.57 17.32
CA LYS A 64 15.36 0.10 18.69
C LYS A 64 14.34 -0.94 19.11
N ALA A 65 13.10 -0.54 19.39
CA ALA A 65 12.04 -1.45 19.84
C ALA A 65 11.66 -2.49 18.77
N GLY A 66 11.56 -2.07 17.51
CA GLY A 66 11.24 -2.98 16.40
C GLY A 66 12.34 -4.02 16.17
N MET A 67 13.61 -3.58 16.07
CA MET A 67 14.74 -4.49 15.85
C MET A 67 15.02 -5.39 17.06
N ALA A 68 14.73 -4.95 18.29
CA ALA A 68 14.79 -5.81 19.47
C ALA A 68 13.85 -7.01 19.31
N LEU A 69 12.60 -6.80 18.91
CA LEU A 69 11.65 -7.90 18.63
C LEU A 69 12.12 -8.81 17.49
N VAL A 70 12.77 -8.24 16.47
CA VAL A 70 13.28 -9.02 15.34
C VAL A 70 14.46 -9.91 15.73
N ARG A 71 15.29 -9.48 16.68
CA ARG A 71 16.49 -10.22 17.13
C ARG A 71 16.24 -11.16 18.30
N ASP A 72 15.17 -10.94 19.06
CA ASP A 72 14.88 -11.74 20.25
C ASP A 72 14.72 -13.24 19.87
N PRO A 73 15.45 -14.16 20.53
CA PRO A 73 15.36 -15.59 20.25
C PRO A 73 14.06 -16.23 20.74
N ARG A 74 13.28 -15.55 21.60
CA ARG A 74 11.99 -16.04 22.11
C ARG A 74 10.81 -15.75 21.17
N VAL A 75 11.06 -15.05 20.07
CA VAL A 75 10.02 -14.71 19.07
C VAL A 75 10.07 -15.72 17.94
N ASP A 76 9.04 -16.55 17.82
CA ASP A 76 8.97 -17.62 16.80
C ASP A 76 8.74 -17.07 15.38
N LYS A 77 7.99 -15.96 15.28
CA LYS A 77 7.53 -15.39 14.02
C LYS A 77 7.46 -13.86 14.06
N VAL A 78 7.92 -13.20 12.99
CA VAL A 78 7.72 -11.76 12.77
C VAL A 78 6.80 -11.53 11.58
N ALA A 79 5.73 -10.77 11.80
CA ALA A 79 4.93 -10.16 10.74
C ALA A 79 5.27 -8.67 10.67
N PHE A 80 5.69 -8.18 9.50
CA PHE A 80 6.05 -6.78 9.27
C PHE A 80 5.29 -6.21 8.09
N THR A 81 4.75 -5.00 8.26
CA THR A 81 4.28 -4.18 7.15
C THR A 81 5.01 -2.83 7.18
N GLY A 82 5.55 -2.38 6.03
CA GLY A 82 6.28 -1.12 5.95
C GLY A 82 7.18 -1.01 4.71
N SER A 83 8.25 -0.22 4.78
CA SER A 83 9.10 0.01 3.61
C SER A 83 9.92 -1.22 3.23
N THR A 84 10.17 -1.38 1.92
CA THR A 84 10.96 -2.49 1.38
C THR A 84 12.38 -2.55 1.96
N GLU A 85 13.03 -1.40 2.14
CA GLU A 85 14.36 -1.32 2.74
C GLU A 85 14.39 -1.86 4.17
N VAL A 86 13.38 -1.53 4.99
CA VAL A 86 13.27 -2.05 6.36
C VAL A 86 12.92 -3.54 6.32
N GLY A 87 12.06 -3.98 5.41
CA GLY A 87 11.75 -5.40 5.20
C GLY A 87 13.00 -6.24 4.90
N LYS A 88 13.85 -5.77 3.97
CA LYS A 88 15.15 -6.38 3.65
C LYS A 88 16.06 -6.43 4.88
N LYS A 89 16.11 -5.37 5.68
CA LYS A 89 16.87 -5.35 6.94
C LYS A 89 16.35 -6.40 7.94
N ILE A 90 15.03 -6.47 8.14
CA ILE A 90 14.39 -7.45 9.03
C ILE A 90 14.76 -8.87 8.59
N MET A 91 14.70 -9.15 7.28
CA MET A 91 15.04 -10.46 6.74
C MET A 91 16.49 -10.87 7.05
N ARG A 92 17.45 -9.96 6.90
CA ARG A 92 18.86 -10.23 7.25
C ARG A 92 19.04 -10.49 8.75
N GLU A 93 18.39 -9.72 9.60
CA GLU A 93 18.52 -9.82 11.06
C GLU A 93 17.82 -11.07 11.62
N ALA A 94 16.70 -11.48 11.02
CA ALA A 94 15.96 -12.68 11.39
C ALA A 94 16.74 -13.98 11.10
N ALA A 95 17.68 -13.95 10.14
CA ALA A 95 18.45 -15.11 9.71
C ALA A 95 19.21 -15.79 10.86
N GLY A 96 19.69 -15.01 11.85
CA GLY A 96 20.41 -15.56 13.01
C GLY A 96 19.58 -16.47 13.92
N THR A 97 18.25 -16.46 13.78
CA THR A 97 17.31 -17.28 14.57
C THR A 97 16.42 -18.18 13.72
N LEU A 98 16.55 -18.10 12.38
CA LEU A 98 15.69 -18.81 11.42
C LEU A 98 14.17 -18.61 11.64
N LYS A 99 13.77 -17.52 12.28
CA LYS A 99 12.37 -17.23 12.58
C LYS A 99 11.56 -16.99 11.31
N ARG A 100 10.30 -17.44 11.30
CA ARG A 100 9.40 -17.25 10.16
C ARG A 100 9.07 -15.77 9.97
N LEU A 101 8.99 -15.35 8.72
CA LEU A 101 8.65 -13.98 8.34
C LEU A 101 7.40 -13.95 7.46
N SER A 102 6.59 -12.92 7.65
CA SER A 102 5.68 -12.44 6.62
C SER A 102 5.90 -10.94 6.42
N LEU A 103 6.10 -10.53 5.18
CA LEU A 103 6.45 -9.16 4.83
C LEU A 103 5.42 -8.61 3.85
N GLU A 104 4.77 -7.51 4.21
CA GLU A 104 3.91 -6.70 3.34
C GLU A 104 4.60 -5.36 3.11
N LEU A 105 5.11 -5.14 1.91
CA LEU A 105 6.01 -4.03 1.60
C LEU A 105 5.38 -3.03 0.63
N GLY A 106 6.20 -2.13 0.10
CA GLY A 106 5.75 -1.08 -0.81
C GLY A 106 5.24 -1.60 -2.15
N GLY A 107 4.64 -0.70 -2.92
CA GLY A 107 4.09 -0.98 -4.24
C GLY A 107 4.35 0.13 -5.25
N LYS A 108 4.19 -0.24 -6.52
CA LYS A 108 4.08 0.70 -7.65
C LYS A 108 2.99 0.24 -8.61
N SER A 109 1.80 0.05 -8.04
CA SER A 109 0.68 -0.66 -8.65
C SER A 109 0.26 -0.02 -9.97
N PRO A 110 0.20 -0.79 -11.08
CA PRO A 110 -0.32 -0.30 -12.35
C PRO A 110 -1.84 -0.24 -12.32
N ASN A 111 -2.39 0.90 -12.76
CA ASN A 111 -3.80 1.11 -13.02
C ASN A 111 -3.98 1.27 -14.53
N ILE A 112 -4.44 0.23 -15.23
CA ILE A 112 -4.43 0.16 -16.70
C ILE A 112 -5.83 0.43 -17.23
N VAL A 113 -5.98 1.44 -18.08
CA VAL A 113 -7.24 1.84 -18.71
C VAL A 113 -7.16 1.66 -20.21
N PHE A 114 -7.99 0.77 -20.73
CA PHE A 114 -8.16 0.53 -22.17
C PHE A 114 -9.17 1.50 -22.78
N ALA A 115 -9.12 1.66 -24.10
CA ALA A 115 -9.97 2.59 -24.84
C ALA A 115 -11.47 2.25 -24.77
N ASP A 116 -11.81 0.98 -24.51
CA ASP A 116 -13.18 0.50 -24.36
C ASP A 116 -13.66 0.51 -22.90
N ALA A 117 -12.89 1.06 -21.97
CA ALA A 117 -13.28 1.19 -20.58
C ALA A 117 -14.52 2.07 -20.41
N ASP A 118 -15.25 1.87 -19.32
CA ASP A 118 -16.18 2.88 -18.84
C ASP A 118 -15.38 4.10 -18.34
N MET A 119 -15.38 5.17 -19.14
CA MET A 119 -14.59 6.38 -18.89
C MET A 119 -14.86 6.98 -17.50
N GLU A 120 -16.14 7.15 -17.14
CA GLU A 120 -16.51 7.82 -15.88
C GLU A 120 -16.13 6.96 -14.66
N ALA A 121 -16.35 5.64 -14.75
CA ALA A 121 -15.96 4.70 -13.71
C ALA A 121 -14.45 4.61 -13.57
N ALA A 122 -13.70 4.55 -14.67
CA ALA A 122 -12.24 4.48 -14.66
C ALA A 122 -11.61 5.78 -14.12
N VAL A 123 -12.12 6.96 -14.49
CA VAL A 123 -11.67 8.23 -13.89
C VAL A 123 -11.95 8.25 -12.38
N LYS A 124 -13.13 7.78 -11.93
CA LYS A 124 -13.44 7.68 -10.50
C LYS A 124 -12.49 6.72 -9.79
N GLY A 125 -12.27 5.55 -10.37
CA GLY A 125 -11.36 4.53 -9.87
C GLY A 125 -9.92 5.02 -9.75
N THR A 126 -9.44 5.78 -10.74
CA THR A 126 -8.12 6.44 -10.69
C THR A 126 -8.04 7.45 -9.57
N MET A 127 -9.05 8.32 -9.40
CA MET A 127 -9.09 9.28 -8.29
C MET A 127 -9.00 8.58 -6.93
N THR A 128 -9.82 7.54 -6.72
CA THR A 128 -9.76 6.72 -5.50
C THR A 128 -8.40 6.02 -5.37
N GLY A 129 -7.89 5.46 -6.46
CA GLY A 129 -6.67 4.66 -6.46
C GLY A 129 -5.43 5.41 -6.02
N ILE A 130 -5.30 6.71 -6.32
CA ILE A 130 -4.11 7.49 -5.95
C ILE A 130 -4.35 8.55 -4.85
N PHE A 131 -5.55 9.13 -4.74
CA PHE A 131 -5.78 10.22 -3.78
C PHE A 131 -6.47 9.77 -2.50
N TYR A 132 -7.00 8.54 -2.43
CA TYR A 132 -7.45 7.96 -1.17
C TYR A 132 -6.30 7.91 -0.17
N ASN A 133 -6.58 8.31 1.07
CA ASN A 133 -5.58 8.49 2.11
C ASN A 133 -4.32 9.27 1.66
N LYS A 134 -4.47 10.29 0.80
CA LYS A 134 -3.36 11.12 0.29
C LYS A 134 -2.30 10.30 -0.45
N GLY A 135 -2.65 9.15 -1.01
CA GLY A 135 -1.69 8.25 -1.65
C GLY A 135 -0.74 7.56 -0.67
N GLU A 136 -0.95 7.69 0.65
CA GLU A 136 -0.25 6.93 1.68
C GLU A 136 -0.88 5.52 1.80
N VAL A 137 -0.90 4.80 0.68
CA VAL A 137 -1.49 3.48 0.51
C VAL A 137 -0.51 2.62 -0.27
N CYS A 138 -0.09 1.48 0.28
CA CYS A 138 0.86 0.58 -0.39
C CYS A 138 0.34 0.09 -1.76
N ALA A 139 -0.98 -0.11 -1.87
CA ALA A 139 -1.64 -0.53 -3.10
C ALA A 139 -1.99 0.63 -4.06
N ALA A 140 -1.61 1.88 -3.74
CA ALA A 140 -1.99 3.06 -4.51
C ALA A 140 -1.69 2.89 -6.02
N GLY A 141 -2.67 3.25 -6.84
CA GLY A 141 -2.60 3.26 -8.32
C GLY A 141 -1.76 4.40 -8.84
N SER A 142 -0.51 4.47 -8.38
CA SER A 142 0.42 5.58 -8.62
C SER A 142 1.02 5.59 -10.03
N ARG A 143 0.84 4.52 -10.81
CA ARG A 143 1.08 4.51 -12.26
C ARG A 143 -0.24 4.28 -12.99
N LEU A 144 -0.75 5.31 -13.65
CA LEU A 144 -1.87 5.20 -14.56
C LEU A 144 -1.34 4.92 -15.95
N PHE A 145 -1.69 3.77 -16.51
CA PHE A 145 -1.44 3.41 -17.89
C PHE A 145 -2.69 3.71 -18.71
N LEU A 146 -2.60 4.60 -19.69
CA LEU A 146 -3.72 4.99 -20.56
C LEU A 146 -3.47 4.55 -22.00
N GLU A 147 -4.45 3.89 -22.61
CA GLU A 147 -4.40 3.65 -24.05
C GLU A 147 -4.44 4.98 -24.80
N GLU A 148 -3.54 5.18 -25.78
CA GLU A 148 -3.37 6.47 -26.47
C GLU A 148 -4.68 7.05 -27.01
N LYS A 149 -5.60 6.20 -27.48
CA LYS A 149 -6.90 6.60 -28.05
C LYS A 149 -7.80 7.37 -27.09
N VAL A 150 -7.70 7.14 -25.79
CA VAL A 150 -8.53 7.79 -24.76
C VAL A 150 -7.77 8.79 -23.90
N HIS A 151 -6.47 8.94 -24.13
CA HIS A 151 -5.58 9.72 -23.26
C HIS A 151 -6.06 11.17 -23.07
N ALA A 152 -6.32 11.91 -24.16
CA ALA A 152 -6.70 13.31 -24.09
C ALA A 152 -8.01 13.54 -23.33
N GLU A 153 -9.05 12.75 -23.64
CA GLU A 153 -10.36 12.84 -22.98
C GLU A 153 -10.25 12.48 -21.49
N PHE A 154 -9.54 11.37 -21.19
CA PHE A 154 -9.36 10.89 -19.82
C PHE A 154 -8.62 11.92 -18.97
N MET A 155 -7.53 12.49 -19.50
CA MET A 155 -6.72 13.49 -18.80
C MET A 155 -7.49 14.79 -18.55
N SER A 156 -8.35 15.21 -19.48
CA SER A 156 -9.23 16.37 -19.28
C SER A 156 -10.16 16.14 -18.08
N LYS A 157 -10.90 15.02 -18.07
CA LYS A 157 -11.84 14.65 -16.99
C LYS A 157 -11.14 14.47 -15.65
N LEU A 158 -9.99 13.79 -15.64
CA LEU A 158 -9.21 13.54 -14.43
C LEU A 158 -8.71 14.84 -13.81
N THR A 159 -8.14 15.73 -14.63
CA THR A 159 -7.59 17.02 -14.17
C THR A 159 -8.69 17.92 -13.61
N GLU A 160 -9.86 17.95 -14.24
CA GLU A 160 -11.03 18.69 -13.74
C GLU A 160 -11.44 18.20 -12.34
N ARG A 161 -11.53 16.88 -12.14
CA ARG A 161 -11.87 16.31 -10.82
C ARG A 161 -10.81 16.58 -9.76
N VAL A 162 -9.52 16.57 -10.13
CA VAL A 162 -8.44 16.93 -9.20
C VAL A 162 -8.55 18.39 -8.75
N LYS A 163 -8.89 19.33 -9.65
CA LYS A 163 -9.10 20.75 -9.28
C LYS A 163 -10.23 20.92 -8.26
N GLY A 164 -11.24 20.07 -8.29
CA GLY A 164 -12.35 20.06 -7.32
C GLY A 164 -12.03 19.40 -5.97
N LEU A 165 -10.85 18.79 -5.79
CA LEU A 165 -10.52 18.07 -4.57
C LEU A 165 -10.17 19.04 -3.43
N LYS A 166 -11.06 19.18 -2.44
CA LYS A 166 -10.82 20.04 -1.28
C LYS A 166 -9.74 19.46 -0.36
N VAL A 167 -8.58 20.10 -0.34
CA VAL A 167 -7.52 19.86 0.64
C VAL A 167 -7.77 20.72 1.88
N GLY A 168 -7.74 20.15 3.08
CA GLY A 168 -8.10 20.91 4.27
C GLY A 168 -8.03 20.15 5.59
N ASP A 169 -8.55 20.78 6.64
CA ASP A 169 -8.67 20.19 7.97
C ASP A 169 -9.43 18.86 7.93
N PRO A 170 -8.86 17.73 8.40
CA PRO A 170 -9.56 16.45 8.47
C PRO A 170 -10.87 16.48 9.28
N MET A 171 -11.06 17.45 10.17
CA MET A 171 -12.28 17.62 10.95
C MET A 171 -13.39 18.38 10.20
N ASP A 172 -13.08 19.05 9.09
CA ASP A 172 -14.07 19.67 8.22
C ASP A 172 -14.71 18.61 7.30
N LYS A 173 -16.04 18.46 7.37
CA LYS A 173 -16.83 17.52 6.54
C LYS A 173 -16.69 17.76 5.03
N ALA A 174 -16.33 18.97 4.62
CA ALA A 174 -16.09 19.29 3.22
C ALA A 174 -14.70 18.83 2.73
N THR A 175 -13.76 18.55 3.63
CA THR A 175 -12.43 18.05 3.26
C THR A 175 -12.53 16.71 2.55
N ARG A 176 -11.76 16.55 1.48
CA ARG A 176 -11.62 15.29 0.73
C ARG A 176 -10.19 14.74 0.82
N MET A 177 -9.24 15.59 1.20
CA MET A 177 -7.85 15.21 1.38
C MET A 177 -7.22 16.01 2.53
N GLY A 178 -6.85 15.32 3.62
CA GLY A 178 -6.05 15.89 4.72
C GLY A 178 -4.53 16.00 4.44
N PRO A 179 -3.70 16.21 5.47
CA PRO A 179 -2.24 16.29 5.32
C PRO A 179 -1.60 14.90 5.22
N VAL A 180 -0.34 14.84 4.76
CA VAL A 180 0.51 13.66 4.92
C VAL A 180 1.01 13.55 6.37
N VAL A 181 1.47 12.37 6.77
CA VAL A 181 1.68 12.03 8.19
C VAL A 181 2.70 12.90 8.93
N SER A 182 3.71 13.44 8.25
CA SER A 182 4.81 14.16 8.89
C SER A 182 5.52 15.14 7.96
N LYS A 183 6.29 16.06 8.55
CA LYS A 183 7.19 16.96 7.81
C LYS A 183 8.17 16.20 6.92
N GLN A 184 8.80 15.15 7.44
CA GLN A 184 9.75 14.33 6.69
C GLN A 184 9.08 13.64 5.49
N GLN A 185 7.85 13.14 5.66
CA GLN A 185 7.10 12.55 4.55
C GLN A 185 6.76 13.61 3.49
N MET A 186 6.35 14.81 3.92
CA MET A 186 6.10 15.92 2.99
C MET A 186 7.34 16.31 2.20
N GLU A 187 8.49 16.44 2.85
CA GLU A 187 9.78 16.73 2.20
C GLU A 187 10.17 15.63 1.21
N THR A 188 9.96 14.37 1.58
CA THR A 188 10.20 13.22 0.69
C THR A 188 9.35 13.31 -0.57
N VAL A 189 8.03 13.49 -0.42
CA VAL A 189 7.10 13.60 -1.56
C VAL A 189 7.45 14.80 -2.45
N LEU A 190 7.73 15.97 -1.85
CA LEU A 190 8.14 17.16 -2.61
C LEU A 190 9.45 16.91 -3.38
N SER A 191 10.41 16.17 -2.81
CA SER A 191 11.64 15.82 -3.52
C SER A 191 11.40 14.94 -4.77
N TYR A 192 10.41 14.03 -4.71
CA TYR A 192 10.01 13.23 -5.88
C TYR A 192 9.31 14.09 -6.93
N ILE A 193 8.46 15.02 -6.52
CA ILE A 193 7.83 15.99 -7.44
C ILE A 193 8.91 16.79 -8.18
N GLU A 194 9.94 17.26 -7.48
CA GLU A 194 11.07 17.94 -8.10
C GLU A 194 11.88 17.03 -9.04
N SER A 195 12.05 15.74 -8.70
CA SER A 195 12.67 14.76 -9.61
C SER A 195 11.87 14.59 -10.89
N GLY A 196 10.55 14.51 -10.79
CA GLY A 196 9.64 14.42 -11.94
C GLY A 196 9.79 15.59 -12.90
N LYS A 197 9.83 16.83 -12.37
CA LYS A 197 10.08 18.04 -13.15
C LYS A 197 11.46 18.00 -13.84
N LYS A 198 12.51 17.61 -13.12
CA LYS A 198 13.89 17.56 -13.62
C LYS A 198 14.10 16.50 -14.71
N GLU A 199 13.40 15.37 -14.62
CA GLU A 199 13.49 14.27 -15.59
C GLU A 199 12.61 14.50 -16.83
N GLY A 200 11.93 15.65 -16.92
CA GLY A 200 11.18 16.06 -18.11
C GLY A 200 9.72 15.61 -18.17
N ALA A 201 9.18 15.07 -17.07
CA ALA A 201 7.74 14.79 -17.01
C ALA A 201 6.92 16.09 -16.98
N ARG A 202 5.78 16.11 -17.67
CA ARG A 202 4.91 17.28 -17.71
C ARG A 202 4.04 17.34 -16.46
N LEU A 203 4.21 18.38 -15.64
CA LEU A 203 3.33 18.64 -14.51
C LEU A 203 1.99 19.21 -15.01
N VAL A 204 0.90 18.46 -14.79
CA VAL A 204 -0.45 18.82 -15.27
C VAL A 204 -1.32 19.41 -14.16
N ALA A 205 -1.12 18.98 -12.92
CA ALA A 205 -1.84 19.49 -11.74
C ALA A 205 -0.96 19.42 -10.49
N GLY A 206 -1.20 20.34 -9.55
CA GLY A 206 -0.52 20.38 -8.26
C GLY A 206 0.98 20.64 -8.38
N GLY A 207 1.79 19.87 -7.65
CA GLY A 207 3.25 19.95 -7.71
C GLY A 207 3.90 20.83 -6.65
N GLY A 208 3.16 21.18 -5.59
CA GLY A 208 3.68 21.94 -4.46
C GLY A 208 2.99 21.62 -3.13
N ARG A 209 3.32 22.44 -2.12
CA ARG A 209 2.62 22.44 -0.83
C ARG A 209 1.24 23.08 -1.01
N ALA A 210 0.20 22.43 -0.50
CA ALA A 210 -1.14 23.02 -0.55
C ALA A 210 -1.29 24.09 0.54
N ASN A 211 -1.83 25.25 0.15
CA ASN A 211 -2.20 26.30 1.09
C ASN A 211 -3.65 26.13 1.55
N ILE A 212 -3.84 25.83 2.83
CA ILE A 212 -5.17 25.70 3.45
C ILE A 212 -5.57 26.93 4.30
N GLY A 213 -4.87 28.06 4.14
CA GLY A 213 -5.16 29.32 4.83
C GLY A 213 -4.60 29.44 6.25
N THR A 214 -4.13 28.34 6.86
CA THR A 214 -3.62 28.35 8.26
C THR A 214 -2.10 28.50 8.37
N GLY A 215 -1.37 28.31 7.26
CA GLY A 215 0.10 28.25 7.24
C GLY A 215 0.72 27.06 8.00
N LYS A 216 -0.11 26.16 8.55
CA LYS A 216 0.30 25.02 9.37
C LYS A 216 -0.05 23.70 8.70
N GLY A 217 0.63 22.63 9.13
CA GLY A 217 0.41 21.26 8.67
C GLY A 217 1.21 20.87 7.43
N PHE A 218 1.08 19.59 7.07
CA PHE A 218 1.90 18.93 6.05
C PHE A 218 1.05 18.62 4.81
N PHE A 219 0.51 19.67 4.19
CA PHE A 219 -0.41 19.52 3.06
C PHE A 219 0.33 19.58 1.73
N ILE A 220 -0.05 18.70 0.81
CA ILE A 220 0.50 18.59 -0.53
C ILE A 220 -0.66 18.66 -1.51
N GLU A 221 -0.46 19.37 -2.62
CA GLU A 221 -1.45 19.42 -3.69
C GLU A 221 -1.57 18.03 -4.37
N PRO A 222 -2.79 17.58 -4.71
CA PRO A 222 -2.94 16.37 -5.51
C PRO A 222 -2.28 16.61 -6.86
N THR A 223 -1.27 15.80 -7.16
CA THR A 223 -0.30 16.06 -8.22
C THR A 223 -0.42 15.03 -9.34
N ILE A 224 -0.44 15.49 -10.59
CA ILE A 224 -0.44 14.64 -11.78
C ILE A 224 0.73 15.00 -12.68
N PHE A 225 1.55 14.00 -13.00
CA PHE A 225 2.55 14.06 -14.06
C PHE A 225 2.09 13.24 -15.25
N ASP A 226 2.22 13.80 -16.44
CA ASP A 226 1.91 13.17 -17.72
C ASP A 226 3.14 13.11 -18.62
N GLY A 227 3.11 12.25 -19.65
CA GLY A 227 4.27 11.96 -20.49
C GLY A 227 5.40 11.29 -19.71
N VAL A 228 5.06 10.50 -18.69
CA VAL A 228 6.05 9.79 -17.87
C VAL A 228 6.52 8.54 -18.62
N SER A 229 7.81 8.21 -18.49
CA SER A 229 8.34 6.90 -18.90
C SER A 229 8.70 6.03 -17.69
N ASN A 230 8.61 4.70 -17.82
CA ASN A 230 9.00 3.77 -16.75
C ASN A 230 10.50 3.83 -16.37
N LYS A 231 11.32 4.60 -17.10
CA LYS A 231 12.72 4.89 -16.73
C LYS A 231 12.83 5.99 -15.68
N MET A 232 11.81 6.83 -15.54
CA MET A 232 11.82 7.95 -14.61
C MET A 232 11.70 7.49 -13.15
N LYS A 233 12.33 8.22 -12.24
CA LYS A 233 12.30 7.93 -10.80
C LYS A 233 10.86 7.89 -10.26
N ILE A 234 10.03 8.85 -10.66
CA ILE A 234 8.61 8.93 -10.24
C ILE A 234 7.75 7.76 -10.74
N ALA A 235 8.19 7.01 -11.75
CA ALA A 235 7.54 5.79 -12.21
C ALA A 235 8.13 4.52 -11.57
N ARG A 236 9.40 4.52 -11.17
CA ARG A 236 10.05 3.32 -10.61
C ARG A 236 9.89 3.17 -9.11
N GLU A 237 9.98 4.29 -8.39
CA GLU A 237 10.05 4.31 -6.93
C GLU A 237 8.68 4.63 -6.30
N GLU A 238 8.42 4.04 -5.14
CA GLU A 238 7.26 4.34 -4.33
C GLU A 238 7.42 5.72 -3.68
N ILE A 239 6.51 6.65 -4.02
CA ILE A 239 6.51 8.02 -3.49
C ILE A 239 5.75 8.08 -2.16
N PHE A 240 4.68 7.29 -2.04
CA PHE A 240 3.81 7.23 -0.86
C PHE A 240 3.21 8.60 -0.50
N GLY A 241 2.61 9.23 -1.50
CA GLY A 241 1.98 10.55 -1.42
C GLY A 241 1.03 10.77 -2.62
N PRO A 242 0.34 11.92 -2.70
CA PRO A 242 -0.74 12.13 -3.66
C PRO A 242 -0.18 12.53 -5.03
N VAL A 243 0.65 11.68 -5.63
CA VAL A 243 1.38 11.94 -6.88
C VAL A 243 1.13 10.81 -7.87
N LEU A 244 0.47 11.14 -8.98
CA LEU A 244 0.17 10.20 -10.06
C LEU A 244 1.16 10.36 -11.22
N SER A 245 1.68 9.25 -11.72
CA SER A 245 2.42 9.19 -12.99
C SER A 245 1.56 8.58 -14.08
N VAL A 246 1.36 9.30 -15.19
CA VAL A 246 0.58 8.86 -16.35
C VAL A 246 1.52 8.44 -17.48
N ILE A 247 1.32 7.24 -17.98
CA ILE A 247 2.14 6.57 -19.00
C ILE A 247 1.19 6.07 -20.11
N SER A 248 1.50 6.36 -21.36
CA SER A 248 0.68 5.91 -22.50
C SER A 248 1.12 4.54 -23.01
N PHE A 249 0.19 3.79 -23.60
CA PHE A 249 0.48 2.54 -24.31
C PHE A 249 -0.44 2.37 -25.54
N LYS A 250 -0.10 1.46 -26.46
CA LYS A 250 -0.80 1.26 -27.74
C LYS A 250 -1.54 -0.08 -27.86
N SER A 251 -1.10 -1.09 -27.13
CA SER A 251 -1.66 -2.45 -27.20
C SER A 251 -1.83 -3.09 -25.83
N ILE A 252 -2.66 -4.13 -25.75
CA ILE A 252 -2.83 -4.92 -24.52
C ILE A 252 -1.50 -5.54 -24.08
N GLU A 253 -0.70 -6.07 -25.01
CA GLU A 253 0.60 -6.66 -24.71
C GLU A 253 1.56 -5.62 -24.11
N GLU A 254 1.62 -4.43 -24.69
CA GLU A 254 2.44 -3.32 -24.20
C GLU A 254 1.98 -2.83 -22.82
N GLY A 255 0.68 -2.59 -22.63
CA GLY A 255 0.13 -2.14 -21.35
C GLY A 255 0.40 -3.12 -20.20
N ILE A 256 0.31 -4.44 -20.47
CA ILE A 256 0.68 -5.48 -19.52
C ILE A 256 2.20 -5.50 -19.26
N ALA A 257 3.02 -5.42 -20.31
CA ALA A 257 4.47 -5.45 -20.19
C ALA A 257 4.99 -4.26 -19.36
N GLU A 258 4.54 -3.04 -19.68
CA GLU A 258 4.88 -1.81 -18.97
C GLU A 258 4.32 -1.80 -17.52
N GLY A 259 3.11 -2.35 -17.31
CA GLY A 259 2.56 -2.55 -15.98
C GLY A 259 3.44 -3.47 -15.12
N ASN A 260 4.02 -4.50 -15.72
CA ASN A 260 4.94 -5.45 -15.07
C ASN A 260 6.38 -4.94 -14.93
N ALA A 261 6.77 -3.88 -15.64
CA ALA A 261 8.11 -3.29 -15.65
C ALA A 261 8.42 -2.51 -14.35
N THR A 262 8.44 -3.23 -13.24
CA THR A 262 8.74 -2.73 -11.89
C THR A 262 9.25 -3.87 -11.02
N THR A 263 10.04 -3.56 -9.99
CA THR A 263 10.47 -4.51 -8.96
C THR A 263 9.34 -4.91 -8.01
N TYR A 264 8.27 -4.12 -7.95
CA TYR A 264 7.11 -4.34 -7.10
C TYR A 264 6.05 -5.24 -7.77
N GLY A 265 5.12 -5.75 -6.97
CA GLY A 265 4.03 -6.62 -7.41
C GLY A 265 2.91 -6.73 -6.39
N LEU A 266 2.51 -5.63 -5.75
CA LEU A 266 1.49 -5.67 -4.70
C LEU A 266 0.07 -5.81 -5.26
N ALA A 267 -0.38 -4.80 -6.00
CA ALA A 267 -1.72 -4.76 -6.58
C ALA A 267 -1.69 -4.24 -8.02
N ALA A 268 -2.81 -4.36 -8.73
CA ALA A 268 -3.05 -3.77 -10.03
C ALA A 268 -4.55 -3.55 -10.27
N ALA A 269 -4.90 -2.72 -11.24
CA ALA A 269 -6.25 -2.68 -11.79
C ALA A 269 -6.26 -2.63 -13.30
N VAL A 270 -7.35 -3.15 -13.87
CA VAL A 270 -7.61 -3.19 -15.31
C VAL A 270 -9.03 -2.68 -15.57
N TRP A 271 -9.16 -1.69 -16.45
CA TRP A 271 -10.45 -1.12 -16.86
C TRP A 271 -10.71 -1.40 -18.33
N THR A 272 -11.77 -2.16 -18.61
CA THR A 272 -12.22 -2.52 -19.96
C THR A 272 -13.62 -3.14 -19.89
N ARG A 273 -14.41 -2.96 -20.95
CA ARG A 273 -15.69 -3.68 -21.13
C ARG A 273 -15.50 -5.08 -21.72
N ASP A 274 -14.34 -5.38 -22.30
CA ASP A 274 -14.01 -6.68 -22.85
C ASP A 274 -13.52 -7.65 -21.76
N VAL A 275 -14.35 -8.65 -21.44
CA VAL A 275 -14.06 -9.66 -20.42
C VAL A 275 -12.86 -10.53 -20.79
N ALA A 276 -12.66 -10.87 -22.06
CA ALA A 276 -11.53 -11.67 -22.50
C ALA A 276 -10.22 -10.90 -22.30
N LYS A 277 -10.22 -9.61 -22.63
CA LYS A 277 -9.10 -8.69 -22.37
C LYS A 277 -8.82 -8.55 -20.87
N ALA A 278 -9.86 -8.37 -20.06
CA ALA A 278 -9.72 -8.27 -18.60
C ALA A 278 -9.07 -9.53 -18.00
N LEU A 279 -9.56 -10.72 -18.35
CA LEU A 279 -9.01 -11.98 -17.85
C LEU A 279 -7.58 -12.24 -18.35
N ARG A 280 -7.29 -11.89 -19.61
CA ARG A 280 -5.94 -11.98 -20.17
C ARG A 280 -4.95 -11.09 -19.44
N ALA A 281 -5.33 -9.84 -19.16
CA ALA A 281 -4.51 -8.92 -18.39
C ALA A 281 -4.34 -9.38 -16.94
N ALA A 282 -5.43 -9.77 -16.27
CA ALA A 282 -5.39 -10.23 -14.88
C ALA A 282 -4.49 -11.46 -14.69
N ARG A 283 -4.48 -12.39 -15.65
CA ARG A 283 -3.59 -13.56 -15.62
C ARG A 283 -2.12 -13.21 -15.82
N ALA A 284 -1.82 -12.19 -16.63
CA ALA A 284 -0.46 -11.86 -17.05
C ALA A 284 0.23 -10.84 -16.13
N ILE A 285 -0.53 -10.00 -15.44
CA ILE A 285 0.02 -9.04 -14.48
C ILE A 285 0.52 -9.77 -13.23
N ARG A 286 1.77 -9.49 -12.84
CA ARG A 286 2.43 -10.09 -11.67
C ARG A 286 2.16 -9.25 -10.42
N ALA A 287 0.93 -9.32 -9.93
CA ALA A 287 0.48 -8.66 -8.71
C ALA A 287 -0.28 -9.63 -7.80
N GLY A 288 -0.27 -9.37 -6.50
CA GLY A 288 -1.02 -10.14 -5.51
C GLY A 288 -2.52 -10.05 -5.65
N THR A 289 -2.99 -8.86 -5.99
CA THR A 289 -4.41 -8.55 -6.21
C THR A 289 -4.55 -7.81 -7.53
N VAL A 290 -5.48 -8.25 -8.37
CA VAL A 290 -5.86 -7.54 -9.60
C VAL A 290 -7.35 -7.24 -9.56
N TRP A 291 -7.70 -5.96 -9.56
CA TRP A 291 -9.08 -5.53 -9.69
C TRP A 291 -9.45 -5.33 -11.15
N VAL A 292 -10.61 -5.84 -11.57
CA VAL A 292 -11.19 -5.56 -12.91
C VAL A 292 -12.35 -4.61 -12.72
N ASN A 293 -12.31 -3.46 -13.39
CA ASN A 293 -13.33 -2.40 -13.31
C ASN A 293 -13.61 -1.91 -11.87
N ALA A 294 -12.60 -1.97 -11.01
CA ALA A 294 -12.63 -1.50 -9.63
C ALA A 294 -11.21 -1.09 -9.19
N TYR A 295 -11.10 -0.45 -8.02
CA TYR A 295 -9.81 -0.17 -7.39
C TYR A 295 -9.98 -0.12 -5.87
N ASN A 296 -8.95 -0.54 -5.12
CA ASN A 296 -8.87 -0.38 -3.66
C ASN A 296 -9.97 -1.11 -2.87
N LEU A 297 -10.44 -2.26 -3.36
CA LEU A 297 -11.40 -3.11 -2.64
C LEU A 297 -10.65 -4.19 -1.85
N PHE A 298 -11.05 -4.37 -0.59
CA PHE A 298 -10.49 -5.36 0.33
C PHE A 298 -11.63 -6.12 0.99
N ASP A 299 -11.40 -7.39 1.28
CA ASP A 299 -12.30 -8.25 2.03
C ASP A 299 -11.46 -9.14 2.94
N ALA A 300 -11.87 -9.30 4.20
CA ALA A 300 -11.14 -10.10 5.18
C ALA A 300 -11.05 -11.58 4.78
N ALA A 301 -11.94 -12.08 3.93
CA ALA A 301 -11.93 -13.44 3.42
C ALA A 301 -10.97 -13.63 2.22
N LEU A 302 -10.49 -12.55 1.59
CA LEU A 302 -9.62 -12.61 0.43
C LEU A 302 -8.16 -12.33 0.81
N PRO A 303 -7.20 -13.18 0.39
CA PRO A 303 -5.80 -12.97 0.72
C PRO A 303 -5.26 -11.73 0.01
N PHE A 304 -4.38 -11.00 0.69
CA PHE A 304 -3.67 -9.85 0.15
C PHE A 304 -2.17 -10.00 0.42
N GLY A 305 -1.35 -9.67 -0.57
CA GLY A 305 0.08 -9.57 -0.38
C GLY A 305 0.91 -9.63 -1.65
N GLY A 306 2.19 -9.27 -1.55
CA GLY A 306 3.03 -8.97 -2.71
C GLY A 306 3.55 -10.17 -3.51
N PHE A 307 3.72 -9.95 -4.81
CA PHE A 307 4.73 -10.60 -5.63
C PHE A 307 6.05 -9.81 -5.54
N LYS A 308 7.16 -10.44 -5.97
CA LYS A 308 8.48 -9.79 -6.14
C LYS A 308 8.93 -9.08 -4.84
N GLU A 309 9.39 -7.83 -4.92
CA GLU A 309 9.85 -7.08 -3.74
C GLU A 309 8.72 -6.45 -2.90
N SER A 310 7.45 -6.62 -3.30
CA SER A 310 6.31 -6.15 -2.50
C SER A 310 6.01 -7.04 -1.29
N GLY A 311 6.69 -8.17 -1.13
CA GLY A 311 6.54 -9.01 0.04
C GLY A 311 6.52 -10.50 -0.24
N PHE A 312 6.35 -11.27 0.84
CA PHE A 312 6.08 -12.70 0.80
C PHE A 312 5.26 -13.13 2.02
N GLY A 313 4.49 -14.21 1.83
CA GLY A 313 3.31 -14.50 2.66
C GLY A 313 2.07 -13.77 2.13
N ARG A 314 0.90 -14.04 2.71
CA ARG A 314 -0.35 -13.35 2.42
C ARG A 314 -1.07 -13.09 3.73
N GLU A 315 -1.50 -11.86 3.96
CA GLU A 315 -2.38 -11.53 5.09
C GLU A 315 -3.85 -11.67 4.65
N MET A 316 -4.76 -11.72 5.63
CA MET A 316 -6.20 -11.99 5.40
C MET A 316 -6.48 -13.36 4.76
N GLY A 317 -7.77 -13.71 4.65
CA GLY A 317 -8.23 -15.01 4.16
C GLY A 317 -7.68 -16.20 4.97
N SER A 318 -7.86 -17.41 4.45
CA SER A 318 -7.29 -18.61 5.06
C SER A 318 -5.76 -18.60 5.03
N ALA A 319 -5.16 -18.10 3.94
CA ALA A 319 -3.70 -18.00 3.81
C ALA A 319 -3.06 -17.14 4.92
N GLY A 320 -3.77 -16.12 5.41
CA GLY A 320 -3.32 -15.29 6.53
C GLY A 320 -3.30 -16.03 7.87
N LEU A 321 -4.21 -16.99 8.07
CA LEU A 321 -4.21 -17.85 9.26
C LEU A 321 -3.02 -18.83 9.23
N ASP A 322 -2.74 -19.42 8.08
CA ASP A 322 -1.66 -20.39 7.90
C ASP A 322 -0.29 -19.85 8.33
N LEU A 323 -0.06 -18.53 8.16
CA LEU A 323 1.17 -17.83 8.59
C LEU A 323 1.45 -17.94 10.10
N TYR A 324 0.45 -18.28 10.92
CA TYR A 324 0.53 -18.34 12.37
C TYR A 324 0.41 -19.77 12.92
N THR A 325 0.66 -20.78 12.08
CA THR A 325 0.56 -22.21 12.45
C THR A 325 1.86 -22.98 12.14
N GLU A 326 2.09 -24.07 12.88
CA GLU A 326 3.16 -25.04 12.63
C GLU A 326 2.56 -26.41 12.30
N VAL A 327 3.01 -27.02 11.21
CA VAL A 327 2.53 -28.34 10.78
C VAL A 327 3.37 -29.41 11.44
N LYS A 328 2.73 -30.33 12.15
CA LYS A 328 3.37 -31.49 12.78
C LYS A 328 2.82 -32.78 12.18
N SER A 329 3.70 -33.59 11.59
CA SER A 329 3.39 -34.97 11.19
C SER A 329 3.67 -35.90 12.37
N VAL A 330 2.70 -36.73 12.74
CA VAL A 330 2.82 -37.70 13.84
C VAL A 330 2.57 -39.10 13.28
N TRP A 331 3.54 -39.99 13.48
CA TRP A 331 3.44 -41.40 13.13
C TRP A 331 3.36 -42.21 14.41
N VAL A 332 2.41 -43.16 14.44
CA VAL A 332 2.26 -44.12 15.54
C VAL A 332 2.32 -45.49 14.90
N ASP A 333 3.44 -46.19 15.10
CA ASP A 333 3.56 -47.60 14.73
C ASP A 333 2.79 -48.43 15.77
N LEU A 334 1.98 -49.36 15.28
CA LEU A 334 1.14 -50.26 16.08
C LEU A 334 1.50 -51.74 15.85
N THR A 335 2.62 -52.02 15.16
CA THR A 335 3.07 -53.37 14.79
C THR A 335 4.25 -53.87 15.61
#